data_AF-A0A962VWG0-F1
#
_entry.id   AF-A0A962VWG0-F1
#
_cell.length_a   1.000
_cell.length_b   1.000
_cell.length_c   1.000
_cell.angle_alpha   90.00
_cell.angle_beta   90.00
_cell.angle_gamma   90.00
#
_symmetry.space_group_name_H-M   'P 1'
#
loop_
_entity.id
_entity.type
_entity.pdbx_description
1 polymer ?
#
loop_
_entity_poly.entity_id
_entity_poly.type
_entity_poly.pdbx_seq_one_letter_code
_entity_poly.pdbx_strand_id
1 'polypeptide(L)'
;MKKRFVFGLLGMTALTGVVFAVEGQWQALPEKAPEPADNPTTEAKVALGKMLYFDTRFSSTGTVSCFSCHNVMEGGDDHRPTSIGVHGQVGGRNAPTVWNSAFLSAQFWDGRAPSLEEQAKGPPTNPIEMGMA
;
A
#
# COMPACT_ATOMS: atom_id res chain seq x y z
N MET A 1 8.57 81.40 1.33
CA MET A 1 9.05 80.03 1.64
C MET A 1 7.98 79.31 2.45
N LYS A 2 7.10 78.53 1.80
CA LYS A 2 6.05 77.74 2.48
C LYS A 2 6.42 76.26 2.38
N LYS A 3 6.85 75.66 3.50
CA LYS A 3 7.21 74.24 3.58
C LYS A 3 5.92 73.41 3.44
N ARG A 4 5.83 72.60 2.39
CA ARG A 4 4.77 71.60 2.21
C ARG A 4 5.08 70.40 3.11
N PHE A 5 4.29 70.21 4.16
CA PHE A 5 4.29 68.96 4.92
C PHE A 5 3.54 67.90 4.10
N VAL A 6 4.25 66.88 3.65
CA VAL A 6 3.65 65.67 3.06
C VAL A 6 3.39 64.72 4.23
N PHE A 7 2.13 64.60 4.65
CA PHE A 7 1.70 63.50 5.50
C PHE A 7 1.64 62.24 4.63
N GLY A 8 2.60 61.33 4.84
CA GLY A 8 2.57 60.02 4.22
C GLY A 8 1.43 59.19 4.83
N LEU A 9 0.46 58.79 4.00
CA LEU A 9 -0.43 57.68 4.35
C LEU A 9 0.42 56.40 4.35
N LEU A 10 0.74 55.89 5.54
CA LEU A 10 1.16 54.51 5.69
C LEU A 10 -0.09 53.65 5.41
N GLY A 11 -0.20 53.14 4.18
CA GLY A 11 -1.23 52.17 3.81
C GLY A 11 -0.99 50.87 4.55
N MET A 12 -1.83 50.57 5.54
CA MET A 12 -1.81 49.30 6.26
C MET A 12 -2.42 48.23 5.34
N THR A 13 -1.57 47.59 4.52
CA THR A 13 -1.99 46.41 3.75
C THR A 13 -2.24 45.28 4.73
N ALA A 14 -3.50 45.03 5.06
CA ALA A 14 -3.91 43.83 5.74
C ALA A 14 -3.54 42.63 4.86
N LEU A 15 -2.48 41.92 5.24
CA LEU A 15 -2.19 40.58 4.73
C LEU A 15 -3.30 39.67 5.24
N THR A 16 -4.42 39.59 4.50
CA THR A 16 -5.37 38.51 4.66
C THR A 16 -4.68 37.25 4.17
N GLY A 17 -3.99 36.57 5.09
CA GLY A 17 -3.48 35.24 4.86
C GLY A 17 -4.66 34.34 4.52
N VAL A 18 -4.74 33.91 3.26
CA VAL A 18 -5.67 32.88 2.84
C VAL A 18 -5.16 31.58 3.45
N VAL A 19 -5.75 31.18 4.57
CA VAL A 19 -5.54 29.85 5.13
C VAL A 19 -6.30 28.89 4.22
N PHE A 20 -5.60 28.25 3.29
CA PHE A 20 -6.19 27.11 2.59
C PHE A 20 -6.33 25.97 3.59
N ALA A 21 -7.56 25.70 4.03
CA ALA A 21 -7.86 24.45 4.68
C ALA A 21 -7.61 23.34 3.65
N VAL A 22 -6.56 22.54 3.86
CA VAL A 22 -6.47 21.22 3.21
C VAL A 22 -7.52 20.37 3.91
N GLU A 23 -8.74 20.43 3.39
CA GLU A 23 -9.73 19.40 3.70
C GLU A 23 -9.10 18.07 3.25
N GLY A 24 -8.84 17.16 4.19
CA GLY A 24 -8.53 15.78 3.86
C GLY A 24 -9.76 15.19 3.19
N GLN A 25 -9.83 15.33 1.87
CA GLN A 25 -10.96 14.85 1.08
C GLN A 25 -10.84 13.34 1.01
N TRP A 26 -11.65 12.64 1.80
CA TRP A 26 -11.91 11.23 1.58
C TRP A 26 -12.41 11.06 0.14
N GLN A 27 -11.73 10.21 -0.62
CA GLN A 27 -12.08 9.92 -2.00
C GLN A 27 -12.72 8.54 -2.09
N ALA A 28 -13.72 8.42 -2.97
CA ALA A 28 -14.20 7.10 -3.35
C ALA A 28 -13.07 6.33 -4.05
N LEU A 29 -13.02 5.02 -3.83
CA LEU A 29 -12.12 4.17 -4.59
C LEU A 29 -12.49 4.23 -6.07
N PRO A 30 -11.53 4.41 -6.98
CA PRO A 30 -11.79 4.38 -8.40
C PRO A 30 -12.18 2.97 -8.86
N GLU A 31 -12.85 2.86 -10.01
CA GLU A 31 -13.23 1.57 -10.60
C GLU A 31 -12.04 0.71 -11.01
N LYS A 32 -10.87 1.33 -11.22
CA LYS A 32 -9.65 0.66 -11.65
C LYS A 32 -8.52 0.93 -10.66
N ALA A 33 -7.81 -0.13 -10.29
CA ALA A 33 -6.57 0.00 -9.54
C ALA A 33 -5.49 0.70 -10.37
N PRO A 34 -4.54 1.40 -9.73
CA PRO A 34 -3.36 1.93 -10.42
C PRO A 34 -2.51 0.78 -10.95
N GLU A 35 -1.82 1.02 -12.05
CA GLU A 35 -0.86 0.10 -12.65
C GLU A 35 0.50 0.78 -12.86
N PRO A 36 1.62 0.09 -12.64
CA PRO A 36 2.93 0.65 -12.95
C PRO A 36 3.09 0.86 -14.46
N ALA A 37 3.69 1.98 -14.86
CA ALA A 37 3.89 2.31 -16.27
C ALA A 37 4.80 1.31 -17.01
N ASP A 38 5.77 0.71 -16.31
CA ASP A 38 6.69 -0.30 -16.80
C ASP A 38 6.15 -1.74 -16.65
N ASN A 39 5.07 -1.92 -15.89
CA ASN A 39 4.38 -3.19 -15.70
C ASN A 39 2.86 -3.04 -15.86
N PRO A 40 2.37 -2.67 -17.06
CA PRO A 40 0.94 -2.46 -17.28
C PRO A 40 0.15 -3.76 -17.07
N THR A 41 -1.07 -3.61 -16.59
CA THR A 41 -2.01 -4.71 -16.35
C THR A 41 -2.53 -5.23 -17.68
N THR A 42 -2.51 -6.56 -17.84
CA THR A 42 -3.15 -7.23 -18.98
C THR A 42 -3.98 -8.39 -18.45
N GLU A 43 -5.01 -8.79 -19.20
CA GLU A 43 -5.84 -9.94 -18.81
C GLU A 43 -5.01 -11.21 -18.57
N ALA A 44 -3.99 -11.44 -19.40
CA ALA A 44 -3.07 -12.57 -19.25
C ALA A 44 -2.25 -12.49 -17.95
N LYS A 45 -1.74 -11.31 -17.58
CA LYS A 45 -1.03 -11.10 -16.30
C LYS A 45 -1.96 -11.26 -15.11
N VAL A 46 -3.19 -10.78 -15.20
CA VAL A 46 -4.21 -10.95 -14.13
C VAL A 46 -4.53 -12.43 -13.94
N ALA A 47 -4.74 -13.17 -15.04
CA ALA A 47 -5.01 -14.60 -14.98
C ALA A 47 -3.83 -15.38 -14.37
N LEU A 48 -2.60 -15.09 -14.79
CA LEU A 48 -1.40 -15.70 -14.23
C LEU A 48 -1.20 -15.33 -12.75
N GLY A 49 -1.33 -14.05 -12.40
CA GLY A 49 -1.20 -13.58 -11.02
C GLY A 49 -2.22 -14.23 -10.10
N LYS A 50 -3.46 -14.39 -10.58
CA LYS A 50 -4.50 -15.16 -9.87
C LYS A 50 -4.05 -16.60 -9.67
N MET A 51 -3.56 -17.29 -10.70
CA MET A 51 -3.07 -18.67 -10.52
C MET A 51 -1.98 -18.75 -9.45
N LEU A 52 -0.97 -17.88 -9.51
CA LEU A 52 0.14 -17.85 -8.56
C LEU A 52 -0.31 -17.54 -7.13
N TYR A 53 -1.29 -16.65 -6.96
CA TYR A 53 -1.80 -16.26 -5.65
C TYR A 53 -2.37 -17.43 -4.83
N PHE A 54 -2.96 -18.42 -5.51
CA PHE A 54 -3.56 -19.61 -4.90
C PHE A 54 -2.66 -20.85 -5.00
N ASP A 55 -1.50 -20.78 -5.66
CA ASP A 55 -0.67 -21.96 -5.93
C ASP A 55 0.25 -22.28 -4.74
N THR A 56 -0.07 -23.35 -4.01
CA THR A 56 0.72 -23.76 -2.85
C THR A 56 2.06 -24.40 -3.25
N ARG A 57 2.25 -24.81 -4.52
CA ARG A 57 3.53 -25.34 -5.02
C ARG A 57 4.64 -24.28 -4.99
N PHE A 58 4.27 -23.01 -4.83
CA PHE A 58 5.19 -21.90 -4.62
C PHE A 58 5.66 -21.77 -3.15
N SER A 59 5.53 -22.82 -2.34
CA SER A 59 6.10 -22.92 -0.99
C SER A 59 6.93 -24.19 -0.85
N SER A 60 7.92 -24.18 0.04
CA SER A 60 8.82 -25.32 0.30
C SER A 60 8.10 -26.61 0.70
N THR A 61 6.94 -26.50 1.33
CA THR A 61 6.14 -27.66 1.78
C THR A 61 5.00 -28.01 0.82
N GLY A 62 4.72 -27.18 -0.19
CA GLY A 62 3.53 -27.35 -1.04
C GLY A 62 2.20 -27.07 -0.32
N THR A 63 2.22 -26.43 0.85
CA THR A 63 1.01 -26.24 1.71
C THR A 63 0.60 -24.80 1.94
N VAL A 64 1.44 -23.81 1.59
CA VAL A 64 1.19 -22.38 1.83
C VAL A 64 1.20 -21.63 0.50
N SER A 65 0.27 -20.68 0.34
CA SER A 65 0.22 -19.74 -0.79
C SER A 65 -0.05 -18.33 -0.26
N CYS A 66 -0.08 -17.32 -1.13
CA CYS A 66 -0.47 -15.97 -0.74
C CYS A 66 -1.86 -15.96 -0.07
N PHE A 67 -2.81 -16.72 -0.63
CA PHE A 67 -4.16 -16.87 -0.10
C PHE A 67 -4.22 -17.44 1.32
N SER A 68 -3.23 -18.25 1.74
CA SER A 68 -3.21 -18.86 3.07
C SER A 68 -3.13 -17.83 4.21
N CYS A 69 -2.51 -16.68 3.96
CA CYS A 69 -2.39 -15.57 4.92
C CYS A 69 -3.23 -14.34 4.54
N HIS A 70 -3.75 -14.31 3.30
CA HIS A 70 -4.53 -13.21 2.75
C HIS A 70 -5.81 -13.77 2.11
N ASN A 71 -6.74 -14.22 2.94
CA ASN A 71 -7.95 -14.89 2.47
C ASN A 71 -8.93 -13.87 1.87
N VAL A 72 -8.97 -13.77 0.54
CA VAL A 72 -9.87 -12.84 -0.17
C VAL A 72 -11.37 -13.15 -0.02
N MET A 73 -11.75 -14.26 0.61
CA MET A 73 -13.14 -14.56 0.97
C MET A 73 -13.50 -14.06 2.37
N GLU A 74 -12.50 -13.68 3.16
CA GLU A 74 -12.61 -13.28 4.55
C GLU A 74 -11.77 -12.01 4.75
N GLY A 75 -12.14 -10.90 4.11
CA GLY A 75 -11.53 -9.59 4.36
C GLY A 75 -10.13 -9.38 3.76
N GLY A 76 -9.50 -10.39 3.16
CA GLY A 76 -8.19 -10.28 2.51
C GLY A 76 -7.00 -10.42 3.47
N ASP A 77 -7.23 -10.73 4.74
CA ASP A 77 -6.24 -11.14 5.74
C ASP A 77 -6.51 -12.58 6.22
N ASP A 78 -5.87 -13.01 7.30
CA ASP A 78 -6.10 -14.34 7.90
C ASP A 78 -6.82 -14.29 9.26
N HIS A 79 -7.31 -13.12 9.69
CA HIS A 79 -7.95 -12.90 10.99
C HIS A 79 -7.14 -13.40 12.20
N ARG A 80 -5.80 -13.48 12.11
CA ARG A 80 -4.94 -13.95 13.21
C ARG A 80 -4.07 -12.82 13.77
N PRO A 81 -3.67 -12.90 15.06
CA PRO A 81 -2.66 -11.98 15.59
C PRO A 81 -1.35 -12.02 14.80
N THR A 82 -0.95 -13.21 14.34
CA THR A 82 0.17 -13.45 13.44
C THR A 82 -0.10 -14.66 12.56
N SER A 83 0.46 -14.65 11.35
CA SER A 83 0.23 -15.71 10.36
C SER A 83 1.01 -16.98 10.66
N ILE A 84 0.51 -18.11 10.15
CA ILE A 84 1.17 -19.42 10.22
C ILE A 84 1.67 -19.77 8.82
N GLY A 85 2.97 -19.94 8.66
CA GLY A 85 3.59 -20.33 7.40
C GLY A 85 4.04 -21.80 7.39
N VAL A 86 5.05 -22.08 6.58
CA VAL A 86 5.57 -23.45 6.37
C VAL A 86 6.07 -24.08 7.66
N HIS A 87 5.92 -25.40 7.76
CA HIS A 87 6.22 -26.18 8.97
C HIS A 87 5.46 -25.76 10.23
N GLY A 88 4.35 -25.00 10.10
CA GLY A 88 3.59 -24.50 11.23
C GLY A 88 4.29 -23.36 11.98
N GLN A 89 5.30 -22.73 11.38
CA GLN A 89 6.00 -21.62 11.98
C GLN A 89 5.08 -20.39 12.10
N VAL A 90 5.20 -19.69 13.22
CA VAL A 90 4.39 -18.50 13.52
C VAL A 90 5.21 -17.25 13.19
N GLY A 91 4.64 -16.38 12.35
CA GLY A 91 5.24 -15.10 11.97
C GLY A 91 5.29 -14.09 13.11
N GLY A 92 6.02 -12.99 12.90
CA GLY A 92 6.18 -11.92 13.90
C GLY A 92 5.18 -10.78 13.80
N ARG A 93 4.33 -10.74 12.78
CA ARG A 93 3.34 -9.67 12.56
C ARG A 93 2.03 -10.26 12.01
N ASN A 94 0.93 -9.54 12.23
CA ASN A 94 -0.34 -9.77 11.55
C ASN A 94 -0.17 -9.55 10.03
N ALA A 95 -0.82 -10.36 9.21
CA ALA A 95 -0.92 -10.12 7.77
C ALA A 95 -1.98 -9.02 7.53
N PRO A 96 -1.63 -7.87 6.92
CA PRO A 96 -2.62 -6.87 6.57
C PRO A 96 -3.50 -7.35 5.40
N THR A 97 -4.68 -6.77 5.23
CA THR A 97 -5.51 -7.09 4.07
C THR A 97 -4.83 -6.75 2.74
N VAL A 98 -5.02 -7.60 1.73
CA VAL A 98 -4.60 -7.29 0.34
C VAL A 98 -5.59 -6.37 -0.38
N TRP A 99 -6.81 -6.21 0.10
CA TRP A 99 -7.80 -5.36 -0.54
C TRP A 99 -7.33 -3.90 -0.52
N ASN A 100 -7.40 -3.24 -1.68
CA ASN A 100 -6.99 -1.85 -1.88
C ASN A 100 -5.49 -1.58 -1.63
N SER A 101 -4.66 -2.62 -1.44
CA SER A 101 -3.22 -2.48 -1.21
C SER A 101 -2.48 -1.76 -2.35
N ALA A 102 -3.01 -1.83 -3.57
CA ALA A 102 -2.49 -1.10 -4.74
C ALA A 102 -2.54 0.43 -4.60
N PHE A 103 -3.38 0.96 -3.70
CA PHE A 103 -3.49 2.40 -3.44
C PHE A 103 -2.57 2.88 -2.30
N LEU A 104 -1.89 1.97 -1.61
CA LEU A 104 -0.97 2.33 -0.54
C LEU A 104 0.33 2.88 -1.14
N SER A 105 0.87 3.94 -0.53
CA SER A 105 2.15 4.54 -0.94
C SER A 105 3.38 3.69 -0.60
N ALA A 106 3.23 2.73 0.31
CA ALA A 106 4.23 1.73 0.67
C ALA A 106 3.54 0.48 1.21
N GLN A 107 4.26 -0.64 1.17
CA GLN A 107 3.79 -1.96 1.57
C GLN A 107 4.54 -2.47 2.81
N PHE A 108 3.98 -3.51 3.43
CA PHE A 108 4.33 -4.00 4.76
C PHE A 108 4.09 -2.98 5.88
N TRP A 109 3.96 -3.47 7.11
CA TRP A 109 3.76 -2.67 8.31
C TRP A 109 4.84 -1.60 8.57
N ASP A 110 6.07 -1.82 8.10
CA ASP A 110 7.18 -0.87 8.25
C ASP A 110 7.48 -0.09 6.97
N GLY A 111 6.63 -0.20 5.93
CA GLY A 111 6.77 0.55 4.69
C GLY A 111 8.01 0.20 3.87
N ARG A 112 8.71 -0.89 4.18
CA ARG A 112 10.02 -1.21 3.57
C ARG A 112 9.96 -1.56 2.08
N ALA A 113 8.77 -1.90 1.56
CA ALA A 113 8.58 -2.17 0.14
C ALA A 113 7.81 -1.01 -0.52
N PRO A 114 8.36 -0.35 -1.55
CA PRO A 114 7.72 0.82 -2.15
C PRO A 114 6.54 0.48 -3.08
N SER A 115 6.38 -0.79 -3.47
CA SER A 115 5.31 -1.24 -4.36
C SER A 115 4.89 -2.68 -4.07
N LEU A 116 3.79 -3.13 -4.67
CA LEU A 116 3.34 -4.52 -4.60
C LEU A 116 4.33 -5.47 -5.27
N GLU A 117 4.97 -5.07 -6.37
CA GLU A 117 5.97 -5.85 -7.08
C GLU A 117 7.21 -6.11 -6.21
N GLU A 118 7.65 -5.12 -5.43
CA GLU A 118 8.74 -5.31 -4.48
C GLU A 118 8.30 -6.14 -3.26
N GLN A 119 7.07 -5.93 -2.76
CA GLN A 119 6.51 -6.69 -1.65
C GLN A 119 6.42 -8.18 -1.96
N ALA A 120 5.94 -8.54 -3.15
CA ALA A 120 5.66 -9.92 -3.55
C ALA A 120 6.90 -10.82 -3.65
N LYS A 121 8.12 -10.24 -3.72
CA LYS A 121 9.38 -11.00 -3.74
C LYS A 121 9.74 -11.59 -2.37
N GLY A 122 9.25 -10.98 -1.29
CA GLY A 122 9.60 -11.36 0.09
C GLY A 122 8.98 -12.70 0.52
N PRO A 123 7.65 -12.83 0.57
CA PRO A 123 6.98 -14.01 1.12
C PRO A 123 7.44 -15.36 0.55
N PRO A 124 7.64 -15.50 -0.78
CA PRO A 124 8.12 -16.74 -1.38
C PRO A 124 9.44 -17.23 -0.78
N THR A 125 10.35 -16.32 -0.47
CA THR A 125 11.72 -16.63 0.00
C THR A 125 11.86 -16.59 1.53
N ASN A 126 10.87 -16.05 2.24
CA ASN A 126 10.92 -15.97 3.71
C ASN A 126 10.77 -17.39 4.31
N PRO A 127 11.76 -17.90 5.08
CA PRO A 127 11.76 -19.26 5.61
C PRO A 127 10.65 -19.54 6.64
N ILE A 128 10.04 -18.49 7.20
CA ILE A 128 8.91 -18.60 8.13
C ILE A 128 7.57 -18.62 7.37
N GLU A 129 7.49 -17.95 6.20
CA GLU A 129 6.25 -17.81 5.42
C GLU A 129 6.11 -18.94 4.40
N MET A 130 6.73 -18.83 3.21
CA MET A 130 6.63 -19.83 2.14
C MET A 130 7.92 -20.63 1.94
N GLY A 131 9.09 -20.04 2.23
CA GLY A 131 10.37 -20.73 2.36
C GLY A 131 10.96 -21.38 1.10
N MET A 132 10.60 -20.93 -0.10
CA MET A 132 11.25 -21.38 -1.32
C MET A 132 12.73 -20.96 -1.36
N ALA A 133 13.59 -21.90 -1.77
CA ALA A 133 15.03 -21.72 -1.95
C ALA A 133 15.41 -21.93 -3.42
#